data_AF-A0A832H066-F1
#
_entry.id   AF-A0A832H066-F1
#
_cell.length_a   1.000
_cell.length_b   1.000
_cell.length_c   1.000
_cell.angle_alpha   90.00
_cell.angle_beta   90.00
_cell.angle_gamma   90.00
#
_symmetry.space_group_name_H-M   'P 1'
#
loop_
_entity.id
_entity.type
_entity.pdbx_description
1 polymer ?
#
loop_
_entity_poly.entity_id
_entity_poly.type
_entity_poly.pdbx_seq_one_letter_code
_entity_poly.pdbx_strand_id
1 'polypeptide(L)'
;MSSAFHPVASSEPILCFYINRTNRTQIGRLTNPSDSLIERIIRPGESFLFEAYVEACLELHLLTPERSVLLKTLPCSDLRVSNELIDNLLRWLS
;
A
#
# COMPACT_ATOMS: atom_id res chain seq x y z
N MET A 1 -17.88 36.53 4.03
CA MET A 1 -18.17 35.35 4.87
C MET A 1 -17.23 34.26 4.40
N SER A 2 -16.39 33.79 5.31
CA SER A 2 -15.08 33.18 5.04
C SER A 2 -15.17 31.84 4.34
N SER A 3 -14.49 31.70 3.21
CA SER A 3 -14.12 30.38 2.67
C SER A 3 -13.02 29.83 3.57
N ALA A 4 -13.35 28.80 4.35
CA ALA A 4 -12.37 28.08 5.14
C ALA A 4 -11.45 27.32 4.17
N PHE A 5 -10.25 27.86 3.96
CA PHE A 5 -9.12 27.06 3.49
C PHE A 5 -8.83 26.03 4.60
N HIS A 6 -9.40 24.84 4.47
CA HIS A 6 -8.82 23.69 5.16
C HIS A 6 -7.44 23.47 4.54
N PRO A 7 -6.35 23.52 5.30
CA PRO A 7 -5.09 23.01 4.81
C PRO A 7 -5.33 21.51 4.64
N VAL A 8 -5.50 21.05 3.40
CA VAL A 8 -5.18 19.67 3.04
C VAL A 8 -3.74 19.54 3.49
N ALA A 9 -3.50 18.84 4.59
CA ALA A 9 -2.16 18.53 5.02
C ALA A 9 -1.52 17.78 3.84
N SER A 10 -0.71 18.49 3.08
CA SER A 10 -0.03 17.98 1.89
C SER A 10 1.13 17.13 2.38
N SER A 11 0.81 15.98 2.98
CA SER A 11 1.79 14.95 3.29
C SER A 11 2.17 14.31 1.97
N GLU A 12 3.45 14.39 1.60
CA GLU A 12 3.95 13.72 0.40
C GLU A 12 3.69 12.20 0.50
N PRO A 13 3.34 11.55 -0.62
CA PRO A 13 3.16 10.10 -0.61
C PRO A 13 4.46 9.39 -0.24
N ILE A 14 4.33 8.31 0.51
CA ILE A 14 5.44 7.43 0.91
C ILE A 14 5.49 6.20 0.00
N LEU A 15 6.70 5.70 -0.23
CA LEU A 15 6.91 4.43 -0.92
C LEU A 15 6.60 3.27 0.03
N CYS A 16 5.66 2.41 -0.37
CA CYS A 16 5.19 1.26 0.38
C CYS A 16 5.55 -0.04 -0.35
N PHE A 17 5.87 -1.09 0.42
CA PHE A 17 6.17 -2.42 -0.10
C PHE A 17 5.38 -3.50 0.63
N TYR A 18 4.72 -4.35 -0.14
CA TYR A 18 4.08 -5.57 0.34
C TYR A 18 4.56 -6.77 -0.47
N ILE A 19 4.67 -7.93 0.17
CA ILE A 19 4.91 -9.21 -0.51
C ILE A 19 3.91 -10.25 -0.03
N ASN A 20 3.24 -10.89 -0.99
CA ASN A 20 2.33 -11.98 -0.67
C ASN A 20 3.12 -13.26 -0.37
N ARG A 21 3.36 -13.52 0.93
CA ARG A 21 4.04 -14.73 1.41
C ARG A 21 3.12 -15.95 1.54
N THR A 22 1.85 -15.82 1.16
CA THR A 22 0.88 -16.92 1.20
C THR A 22 0.96 -17.74 -0.08
N ASN A 23 0.33 -18.93 -0.08
CA ASN A 23 0.17 -19.76 -1.27
C ASN A 23 -1.13 -19.49 -2.05
N ARG A 24 -1.82 -18.38 -1.76
CA ARG A 24 -3.07 -17.98 -2.41
C ARG A 24 -2.93 -16.63 -3.10
N THR A 25 -3.63 -16.45 -4.22
CA THR A 25 -3.71 -15.14 -4.89
C THR A 25 -4.54 -14.16 -4.06
N GLN A 26 -4.03 -12.94 -3.94
CA GLN A 26 -4.70 -11.85 -3.22
C GLN A 26 -5.00 -10.69 -4.16
N ILE A 27 -5.95 -9.84 -3.77
CA ILE A 27 -6.18 -8.51 -4.34
C ILE A 27 -5.81 -7.49 -3.27
N GLY A 28 -4.84 -6.64 -3.55
CA GLY A 28 -4.53 -5.46 -2.75
C GLY A 28 -5.36 -4.28 -3.23
N ARG A 29 -6.15 -3.68 -2.33
CA ARG A 29 -6.97 -2.49 -2.59
C ARG A 29 -6.47 -1.35 -1.72
N LEU A 30 -6.01 -0.28 -2.34
CA LEU A 30 -5.56 0.92 -1.64
C LEU A 30 -6.78 1.76 -1.28
N THR A 31 -6.97 2.03 0.00
CA THR A 31 -8.01 2.92 0.52
C THR A 31 -7.36 4.21 0.99
N ASN A 32 -7.66 5.29 0.28
CA ASN A 32 -7.14 6.62 0.56
C ASN A 32 -8.32 7.52 0.99
N PRO A 33 -8.15 8.41 1.99
CA PRO A 33 -9.17 9.42 2.32
C PRO A 33 -9.67 10.26 1.14
N SER A 34 -8.91 10.34 0.04
CA SER A 34 -9.28 11.05 -1.20
C SER A 34 -9.86 10.15 -2.32
N ASP A 35 -10.32 8.95 -1.98
CA ASP A 35 -11.26 8.12 -2.77
C ASP A 35 -10.72 7.54 -4.11
N SER A 36 -9.42 7.64 -4.38
CA SER A 36 -8.79 6.93 -5.51
C SER A 36 -8.60 5.45 -5.20
N LEU A 37 -9.50 4.62 -5.75
CA LEU A 37 -9.46 3.19 -5.57
C LEU A 37 -8.44 2.54 -6.51
N ILE A 38 -7.25 2.21 -6.00
CA ILE A 38 -6.26 1.41 -6.74
C ILE A 38 -6.42 -0.05 -6.32
N GLU A 39 -6.58 -0.94 -7.29
CA GLU A 39 -6.62 -2.39 -7.06
C GLU A 39 -5.54 -3.12 -7.85
N ARG A 40 -4.94 -4.14 -7.23
CA ARG A 40 -3.91 -4.98 -7.86
C ARG A 40 -4.02 -6.44 -7.44
N ILE A 41 -3.91 -7.36 -8.42
CA ILE A 41 -3.74 -8.79 -8.15
C ILE A 41 -2.30 -9.05 -7.73
N ILE A 42 -2.11 -9.75 -6.60
CA ILE A 42 -0.81 -10.08 -6.00
C ILE A 42 -0.72 -11.60 -5.87
N ARG A 43 0.04 -12.23 -6.76
CA ARG A 43 0.21 -13.69 -6.78
C ARG A 43 1.09 -14.18 -5.62
N PRO A 44 1.05 -15.47 -5.27
CA PRO A 44 2.00 -16.07 -4.34
C PRO A 44 3.44 -15.70 -4.70
N GLY A 45 4.19 -15.13 -3.74
CA GLY A 45 5.58 -14.69 -3.90
C GLY A 45 5.76 -13.35 -4.63
N GLU A 46 4.69 -12.74 -5.17
CA GLU A 46 4.77 -11.45 -5.86
C GLU A 46 4.86 -10.30 -4.87
N SER A 47 5.72 -9.33 -5.18
CA SER A 47 5.80 -8.06 -4.47
C SER A 47 4.96 -6.98 -5.13
N PHE A 48 4.33 -6.15 -4.32
CA PHE A 48 3.62 -4.95 -4.74
C PHE A 48 4.29 -3.73 -4.11
N LEU A 49 4.92 -2.93 -4.97
CA LEU A 49 5.54 -1.65 -4.64
C LEU A 49 4.63 -0.53 -5.16
N PHE A 50 4.28 0.42 -4.30
CA PHE A 50 3.32 1.48 -4.63
C PHE A 50 3.54 2.73 -3.78
N GLU A 51 3.03 3.87 -4.25
CA GLU A 51 3.02 5.13 -3.49
C GLU A 51 1.65 5.35 -2.85
N ALA A 52 1.64 5.79 -1.59
CA ALA A 52 0.42 6.05 -0.84
C ALA A 52 0.64 7.11 0.24
N TYR A 53 -0.42 7.80 0.65
CA TYR A 53 -0.38 8.67 1.82
C TYR A 53 -0.18 7.86 3.11
N VAL A 54 0.43 8.45 4.13
CA VAL A 54 0.75 7.75 5.39
C VAL A 54 -0.52 7.29 6.13
N GLU A 55 -1.61 8.03 5.96
CA GLU A 55 -2.94 7.75 6.48
C GLU A 55 -3.75 6.74 5.65
N ALA A 56 -3.25 6.35 4.47
CA ALA A 56 -3.89 5.34 3.63
C ALA A 56 -3.72 3.93 4.20
N CYS A 57 -4.55 3.01 3.74
CA CYS A 57 -4.48 1.60 4.10
C CYS A 57 -4.47 0.70 2.86
N LEU A 58 -3.73 -0.40 2.93
CA LEU A 58 -3.81 -1.50 1.98
C LEU A 58 -4.73 -2.59 2.54
N GLU A 59 -5.89 -2.75 1.93
CA GLU A 59 -6.75 -3.90 2.18
C GLU A 59 -6.31 -5.08 1.33
N LEU A 60 -6.14 -6.23 1.96
CA LEU A 60 -5.82 -7.49 1.29
C LEU A 60 -7.05 -8.37 1.27
N HIS A 61 -7.48 -8.74 0.08
CA HIS A 61 -8.62 -9.61 -0.14
C HIS A 61 -8.13 -10.95 -0.72
N LEU A 62 -8.64 -12.07 -0.25
CA LEU A 62 -8.42 -13.39 -0.84
C LEU A 62 -9.29 -13.52 -2.09
N LEU A 63 -8.69 -13.91 -3.22
CA LEU A 63 -9.47 -14.26 -4.41
C LEU A 63 -10.00 -15.70 -4.26
N THR A 64 -11.32 -15.85 -4.19
CA THR A 64 -12.01 -17.15 -4.25
C THR A 64 -12.85 -17.24 -5.53
N PRO A 65 -13.27 -18.45 -5.96
CA PRO A 65 -14.00 -18.60 -7.21
C PRO A 65 -15.32 -17.81 -7.27
N GLU A 66 -15.99 -17.64 -6.13
CA GLU A 66 -17.30 -16.97 -6.05
C GLU A 66 -17.20 -15.49 -5.66
N ARG A 67 -16.22 -15.12 -4.82
CA ARG A 67 -16.07 -13.74 -4.31
C ARG A 67 -14.66 -13.40 -3.85
N SER A 68 -14.42 -12.14 -3.54
CA SER A 68 -13.28 -11.73 -2.72
C SER A 68 -13.68 -11.68 -1.24
N VAL A 69 -12.75 -12.03 -0.34
CA VAL A 69 -12.95 -11.96 1.12
C VAL A 69 -11.84 -11.13 1.73
N LEU A 70 -12.19 -10.05 2.45
CA LEU A 70 -11.22 -9.22 3.18
C LEU A 70 -10.48 -10.08 4.22
N LEU A 71 -9.15 -10.12 4.11
CA LEU A 71 -8.27 -10.83 5.03
C LEU A 71 -7.69 -9.89 6.10
N LYS A 72 -7.18 -8.74 5.66
CA LYS A 72 -6.45 -7.81 6.52
C LYS A 72 -6.47 -6.40 5.94
N THR A 73 -6.45 -5.41 6.83
CA THR A 73 -6.18 -4.02 6.50
C THR A 73 -4.83 -3.64 7.11
N LEU A 74 -3.93 -3.10 6.30
CA LEU A 74 -2.58 -2.73 6.68
C LEU A 74 -2.40 -1.22 6.54
N PRO A 75 -2.08 -0.48 7.62
CA PRO A 75 -1.70 0.92 7.50
C PRO A 75 -0.48 1.08 6.59
N CYS A 76 -0.50 2.06 5.68
CA CYS A 76 0.64 2.33 4.81
C CYS A 76 1.89 2.78 5.59
N SER A 77 1.70 3.38 6.77
CA SER A 77 2.79 3.64 7.72
C SER A 77 3.64 2.42 8.05
N ASP A 78 3.01 1.24 8.13
CA ASP A 78 3.66 -0.03 8.50
C ASP A 78 4.31 -0.71 7.28
N LEU A 79 3.93 -0.29 6.07
CA LEU A 79 4.43 -0.81 4.80
C LEU A 79 5.53 0.07 4.20
N ARG A 80 5.85 1.19 4.85
CA ARG A 80 6.85 2.15 4.40
C ARG A 80 8.20 1.46 4.19
N VAL A 81 8.79 1.65 3.01
CA VAL A 81 10.16 1.26 2.76
C VAL A 81 11.09 2.16 3.58
N SER A 82 11.94 1.57 4.43
CA SER A 82 12.95 2.34 5.16
C SER A 82 14.11 2.70 4.24
N ASN A 83 14.60 3.93 4.37
CA ASN A 83 15.77 4.40 3.62
C ASN A 83 17.00 3.54 3.89
N GLU A 84 17.15 3.00 5.11
CA GLU A 84 18.26 2.09 5.45
C GLU A 84 18.31 0.83 4.55
N LEU A 85 17.16 0.29 4.17
CA LEU A 85 17.12 -0.91 3.31
C LEU A 85 17.53 -0.59 1.87
N ILE A 86 17.11 0.58 1.38
CA ILE A 86 17.51 1.10 0.07
C ILE A 86 19.00 1.43 0.08
N ASP A 87 19.49 2.13 1.10
CA ASP A 87 20.90 2.49 1.25
C ASP A 87 21.79 1.25 1.33
N ASN A 88 21.35 0.20 2.05
CA ASN A 88 22.07 -1.06 2.13
C ASN A 88 22.06 -1.84 0.80
N LEU A 89 20.96 -1.81 0.04
CA LEU A 89 20.88 -2.42 -1.30
C LEU A 89 21.77 -1.67 -2.30
N LEU A 90 21.76 -0.34 -2.27
CA LEU A 90 22.61 0.50 -3.13
C LEU A 90 24.10 0.29 -2.82
N ARG A 91 24.46 0.18 -1.54
CA ARG A 91 25.84 -0.16 -1.11
C ARG A 91 26.30 -1.55 -1.56
N TRP A 92 25.38 -2.50 -1.72
CA TRP A 92 25.73 -3.84 -2.18
C TRP A 92 25.90 -3.91 -3.71
N LEU A 93 25.27 -2.99 -4.45
CA LEU A 93 25.33 -2.90 -5.91
C LEU A 93 26.50 -2.02 -6.43
N SER A 94 27.17 -1.28 -5.55
CA SER A 94 28.38 -0.49 -5.81
C SER A 94 29.66 -1.23 -5.45
#